data_AF-A0A090RQG2-F1
#
_entry.id   AF-A0A090RQG2-F1
#
_cell.length_a   1.000
_cell.length_b   1.000
_cell.length_c   1.000
_cell.angle_alpha   90.00
_cell.angle_beta   90.00
_cell.angle_gamma   90.00
#
_symmetry.space_group_name_H-M   'P 1'
#
loop_
_entity.id
_entity.type
_entity.pdbx_description
1 polymer ?
#
loop_
_entity_poly.entity_id
_entity_poly.type
_entity_poly.pdbx_seq_one_letter_code
_entity_poly.pdbx_strand_id
1 'polypeptide(L)'
;MEIEYQSTVEDSQLVKWLTTKLSHVSEEELTQSEDADTLSRSDVFQLSSLISDYFSQESIAHNEKNYSIVYGLITGYKAEQPISRQDMLEYLESCVFLFQN
;
A
#
# COMPACT_ATOMS: atom_id res chain seq x y z
N MET A 1 25.55 -17.79 6.84
CA MET A 1 24.08 -17.73 6.84
C MET A 1 23.75 -16.28 7.16
N GLU A 2 23.72 -15.45 6.13
CA GLU A 2 23.36 -14.04 6.28
C GLU A 2 21.85 -14.00 6.43
N ILE A 3 21.39 -13.67 7.62
CA ILE A 3 19.96 -13.50 7.90
C ILE A 3 19.61 -12.14 7.32
N GLU A 4 18.77 -12.13 6.28
CA GLU A 4 18.20 -10.95 5.64
C GLU A 4 17.50 -10.06 6.69
N TYR A 5 18.25 -9.11 7.26
CA TYR A 5 17.75 -8.14 8.24
C TYR A 5 17.05 -6.93 7.60
N GLN A 6 16.87 -6.92 6.28
CA GLN A 6 16.25 -5.80 5.55
C GLN A 6 14.72 -5.77 5.67
N SER A 7 14.07 -6.93 5.76
CA SER A 7 12.61 -7.04 5.68
C SER A 7 11.85 -6.38 6.84
N THR A 8 12.40 -6.35 8.06
CA THR A 8 11.63 -5.88 9.24
C THR A 8 11.54 -4.37 9.37
N VAL A 9 12.56 -3.64 8.92
CA VAL A 9 12.59 -2.16 9.02
C VAL A 9 11.75 -1.54 7.91
N GLU A 10 11.83 -2.10 6.69
CA GLU A 10 11.10 -1.62 5.51
C GLU A 10 9.58 -1.78 5.68
N ASP A 11 9.14 -2.96 6.17
CA ASP A 11 7.73 -3.21 6.51
C ASP A 11 7.23 -2.27 7.62
N SER A 12 8.07 -1.98 8.62
CA SER A 12 7.69 -1.06 9.70
C SER A 12 7.47 0.38 9.23
N GLN A 13 8.22 0.82 8.22
CA GLN A 13 8.07 2.15 7.62
C GLN A 13 6.82 2.25 6.76
N LEU A 14 6.55 1.22 5.96
CA LEU A 14 5.34 1.13 5.14
C LEU A 14 4.07 1.11 5.99
N VAL A 15 4.02 0.27 7.04
CA VAL A 15 2.88 0.20 7.96
C VAL A 15 2.65 1.54 8.64
N LYS A 16 3.72 2.21 9.09
CA LYS A 16 3.64 3.55 9.68
C LYS A 16 3.10 4.57 8.68
N TRP A 17 3.61 4.57 7.44
CA TRP A 17 3.18 5.48 6.38
C TRP A 17 1.70 5.29 6.03
N LEU A 18 1.25 4.04 5.86
CA LEU A 18 -0.15 3.71 5.60
C LEU A 18 -1.05 4.15 6.75
N THR A 19 -0.63 3.91 7.99
CA THR A 19 -1.38 4.37 9.18
C THR A 19 -1.56 5.88 9.14
N THR A 20 -0.49 6.65 8.91
CA THR A 20 -0.58 8.12 8.81
C THR A 20 -1.45 8.59 7.65
N LYS A 21 -1.29 8.03 6.44
CA LYS A 21 -2.09 8.42 5.28
C LYS A 21 -3.57 8.14 5.47
N LEU A 22 -3.90 6.98 6.01
CA LEU A 22 -5.28 6.57 6.25
C LEU A 22 -5.93 7.39 7.37
N SER A 23 -5.17 7.76 8.43
CA SER A 23 -5.67 8.67 9.46
C SER A 23 -6.01 10.06 8.90
N HIS A 24 -5.22 10.59 7.96
CA HIS A 24 -5.51 11.88 7.33
C HIS A 24 -6.72 11.84 6.37
N VAL A 25 -6.89 10.73 5.64
CA VAL A 25 -8.10 10.53 4.79
C VAL A 25 -9.35 10.46 5.67
N SER A 26 -9.27 9.79 6.83
CA SER A 26 -10.37 9.80 7.80
C SER A 26 -10.70 11.21 8.26
N GLU A 27 -9.72 12.06 8.62
CA GLU A 27 -9.99 13.45 9.05
C GLU A 27 -10.63 14.33 7.96
N GLU A 28 -10.28 14.16 6.68
CA GLU A 28 -10.86 14.93 5.56
C GLU A 28 -12.24 14.41 5.12
N GLU A 29 -12.50 13.10 5.16
CA GLU A 29 -13.80 12.49 4.80
C GLU A 29 -14.81 12.41 5.98
N LEU A 30 -14.37 12.65 7.22
CA LEU A 30 -15.21 12.64 8.43
C LEU A 30 -16.25 13.77 8.52
N THR A 31 -16.38 14.62 7.49
CA THR A 31 -17.49 15.58 7.42
C THR A 31 -18.81 14.94 6.96
N GLN A 32 -18.87 13.65 6.58
CA GLN A 32 -20.12 13.04 6.09
C GLN A 32 -20.46 11.59 6.51
N SER A 33 -19.70 10.90 7.37
CA SER A 33 -20.16 9.57 7.84
C SER A 33 -19.72 9.23 9.27
N GLU A 34 -20.69 8.98 10.14
CA GLU A 34 -20.52 8.49 11.53
C GLU A 34 -20.08 7.01 11.60
N ASP A 35 -19.69 6.39 10.47
CA ASP A 35 -19.22 5.00 10.35
C ASP A 35 -17.71 4.91 10.00
N ALA A 36 -16.98 6.03 10.01
CA ALA A 36 -15.53 6.06 9.74
C ALA A 36 -14.66 5.64 10.94
N ASP A 37 -15.23 4.86 11.86
CA ASP A 37 -14.54 4.39 13.05
C ASP A 37 -13.68 3.18 12.67
N THR A 38 -12.36 3.40 12.62
CA THR A 38 -11.34 2.40 12.27
C THR A 38 -11.48 1.79 10.87
N LEU A 39 -10.82 2.42 9.88
CA LEU A 39 -10.12 1.63 8.85
C LEU A 39 -9.44 0.47 9.58
N SER A 40 -9.93 -0.75 9.35
CA SER A 40 -9.63 -1.87 10.22
C SER A 40 -8.12 -2.05 10.19
N ARG A 41 -7.47 -2.28 11.32
CA ARG A 41 -6.04 -2.64 11.32
C ARG A 41 -5.75 -3.75 10.30
N SER A 42 -6.75 -4.61 10.06
CA SER A 42 -6.78 -5.60 8.99
C SER A 42 -6.49 -5.00 7.60
N ASP A 43 -7.09 -3.87 7.24
CA ASP A 43 -6.91 -3.21 5.95
C ASP A 43 -5.49 -2.65 5.79
N VAL A 44 -4.93 -2.07 6.85
CA VAL A 44 -3.54 -1.59 6.87
C VAL A 44 -2.56 -2.74 6.64
N PHE A 45 -2.73 -3.86 7.33
CA PHE A 45 -1.87 -5.03 7.18
C PHE A 45 -2.05 -5.73 5.82
N GLN A 46 -3.27 -5.78 5.29
CA GLN A 46 -3.52 -6.33 3.96
C GLN A 46 -2.86 -5.47 2.87
N LEU A 47 -3.01 -4.15 2.95
CA LEU A 47 -2.36 -3.21 2.04
C LEU A 47 -0.83 -3.27 2.18
N SER A 48 -0.31 -3.31 3.41
CA SER A 48 1.14 -3.39 3.61
C SER A 48 1.71 -4.69 3.03
N SER A 49 1.04 -5.82 3.26
CA SER A 49 1.47 -7.11 2.71
C SER A 49 1.43 -7.11 1.18
N LEU A 50 0.39 -6.57 0.56
CA LEU A 50 0.30 -6.47 -0.90
C LEU A 50 1.43 -5.61 -1.48
N ILE A 51 1.68 -4.45 -0.88
CA ILE A 51 2.71 -3.51 -1.35
C ILE A 51 4.12 -4.12 -1.13
N SER A 52 4.39 -4.73 0.02
CA SER A 52 5.67 -5.40 0.29
C SER A 52 5.93 -6.56 -0.67
N ASP A 53 4.92 -7.40 -0.95
CA ASP A 53 5.05 -8.49 -1.92
C ASP A 53 5.42 -7.95 -3.31
N TYR A 54 4.70 -6.92 -3.77
CA TYR A 54 4.98 -6.28 -5.06
C TYR A 54 6.39 -5.65 -5.11
N PHE A 55 6.80 -4.95 -4.04
CA PHE A 55 8.12 -4.32 -3.98
C PHE A 55 9.24 -5.35 -4.01
N SER A 56 9.04 -6.48 -3.33
CA SER A 56 9.97 -7.61 -3.34
C SER A 56 10.07 -8.26 -4.72
N GLN A 57 8.92 -8.53 -5.37
CA GLN A 57 8.87 -9.15 -6.71
C GLN A 57 9.57 -8.30 -7.77
N GLU A 58 9.29 -6.99 -7.78
CA GLU A 58 9.81 -6.07 -8.79
C GLU A 58 11.12 -5.37 -8.38
N SER A 59 11.70 -5.75 -7.23
CA SER A 59 12.91 -5.13 -6.67
C SER A 59 12.81 -3.60 -6.52
N ILE A 60 11.63 -3.12 -6.11
CA ILE A 60 11.34 -1.69 -5.92
C ILE A 60 11.84 -1.23 -4.54
N ALA A 61 12.54 -0.10 -4.50
CA ALA A 61 13.02 0.47 -3.24
C ALA A 61 11.87 0.96 -2.35
N HIS A 62 11.95 0.63 -1.06
CA HIS A 62 11.04 1.09 -0.01
C HIS A 62 11.25 2.57 0.32
N ASN A 63 10.39 3.46 -0.19
CA ASN A 63 10.42 4.89 0.12
C ASN A 63 9.04 5.54 -0.08
N GLU A 64 8.84 6.73 0.51
CA GLU A 64 7.56 7.45 0.49
C GLU A 64 7.05 7.76 -0.92
N LYS A 65 7.93 8.08 -1.87
CA LYS A 65 7.55 8.32 -3.27
C LYS A 65 6.92 7.07 -3.86
N ASN A 66 7.59 5.93 -3.72
CA ASN A 66 7.12 4.66 -4.27
C ASN A 66 5.85 4.16 -3.57
N TYR A 67 5.75 4.34 -2.25
CA TYR A 67 4.52 4.06 -1.50
C TYR A 67 3.34 4.87 -2.01
N SER A 68 3.56 6.17 -2.26
CA SER A 68 2.52 7.06 -2.79
C SER A 68 2.03 6.63 -4.18
N ILE A 69 2.94 6.24 -5.06
CA ILE A 69 2.58 5.77 -6.42
C ILE A 69 1.74 4.51 -6.33
N VAL A 70 2.21 3.47 -5.63
CA VAL A 70 1.46 2.20 -5.54
C VAL A 70 0.14 2.36 -4.79
N TYR A 71 0.11 3.14 -3.72
CA TYR A 71 -1.14 3.44 -3.02
C TYR A 71 -2.16 4.11 -3.96
N GLY A 72 -1.74 5.08 -4.76
CA GLY A 72 -2.60 5.73 -5.76
C GLY A 72 -3.10 4.78 -6.84
N LEU A 73 -2.26 3.85 -7.30
CA LEU A 73 -2.66 2.81 -8.25
C LEU A 73 -3.73 1.88 -7.64
N ILE A 74 -3.53 1.43 -6.40
CA ILE A 74 -4.47 0.55 -5.69
C ILE A 74 -5.82 1.23 -5.45
N THR A 75 -5.82 2.48 -4.96
CA THR A 75 -7.06 3.20 -4.65
C THR A 75 -7.80 3.66 -5.91
N GLY A 76 -7.06 4.06 -6.95
CA GLY A 76 -7.64 4.40 -8.26
C GLY A 76 -8.30 3.19 -8.92
N TYR A 77 -7.67 2.02 -8.86
CA TYR A 77 -8.21 0.79 -9.45
C TYR A 77 -9.42 0.24 -8.65
N LYS A 78 -9.39 0.34 -7.31
CA LYS A 78 -10.52 -0.06 -6.45
C LYS A 78 -11.80 0.78 -6.64
N ALA A 79 -11.73 1.96 -7.24
CA ALA A 79 -12.90 2.82 -7.45
C ALA A 79 -13.93 2.20 -8.42
N GLU A 80 -13.53 1.21 -9.23
CA GLU A 80 -14.36 0.70 -10.32
C GLU A 80 -14.97 -0.69 -10.06
N GLN A 81 -14.43 -1.50 -9.13
CA GLN A 81 -15.00 -2.80 -8.70
C GLN A 81 -14.18 -3.50 -7.59
N PRO A 82 -14.75 -4.50 -6.86
CA PRO A 82 -13.98 -5.39 -6.00
C PRO A 82 -13.04 -6.25 -6.85
N ILE A 83 -11.74 -6.07 -6.65
CA ILE A 83 -10.65 -6.70 -7.39
C ILE A 83 -9.98 -7.75 -6.50
N SER A 84 -9.63 -8.90 -7.08
CA SER A 84 -8.89 -9.93 -6.36
C SER A 84 -7.44 -9.50 -6.11
N ARG A 85 -6.79 -10.07 -5.07
CA ARG A 85 -5.37 -9.79 -4.79
C ARG A 85 -4.48 -10.08 -6.02
N GLN A 86 -4.80 -11.14 -6.76
CA GLN A 86 -4.00 -11.56 -7.91
C GLN A 86 -4.13 -10.59 -9.08
N ASP A 87 -5.36 -10.20 -9.43
CA ASP A 87 -5.58 -9.20 -10.50
C ASP A 87 -4.93 -7.85 -10.15
N MET A 88 -4.94 -7.47 -8.86
CA MET A 88 -4.25 -6.25 -8.40
C MET A 88 -2.73 -6.35 -8.57
N LEU A 89 -2.12 -7.51 -8.30
CA LEU A 89 -0.69 -7.71 -8.52
C LEU A 89 -0.36 -7.64 -10.02
N GLU A 90 -1.12 -8.32 -10.87
CA GLU A 90 -0.93 -8.26 -12.33
C GLU A 90 -1.07 -6.83 -12.87
N TYR A 91 -2.00 -6.05 -12.32
CA TYR A 91 -2.13 -4.63 -12.64
C TYR A 91 -0.90 -3.82 -12.20
N LEU A 92 -0.42 -4.02 -10.98
CA LEU A 92 0.77 -3.33 -10.46
C LEU A 92 2.03 -3.70 -11.27
N GLU A 93 2.20 -4.96 -11.65
CA GLU A 93 3.27 -5.44 -12.54
C GLU A 93 3.23 -4.69 -13.89
N SER A 94 2.04 -4.52 -14.48
CA SER A 94 1.89 -3.75 -15.72
C SER A 94 2.33 -2.28 -15.61
N CYS A 95 2.41 -1.77 -14.38
CA CYS A 95 2.79 -0.40 -14.03
C CYS A 95 4.24 -0.27 -13.51
N VAL A 96 5.03 -1.34 -13.51
CA VAL A 96 6.40 -1.32 -12.95
C VAL A 96 7.31 -0.26 -13.58
N PHE A 97 7.08 0.10 -14.84
CA PHE A 97 7.83 1.13 -15.56
C PHE A 97 7.82 2.50 -14.86
N LEU A 98 6.84 2.77 -13.98
CA LEU A 98 6.76 3.99 -13.18
C LEU A 98 7.88 4.11 -12.13
N PHE A 99 8.55 3.00 -11.80
CA PHE A 99 9.57 2.93 -10.76
C PHE A 99 11.00 2.91 -11.30
N GLN A 100 11.18 2.86 -12.63
CA GLN A 100 12.49 2.67 -13.30
C GLN A 100 13.22 3.98 -13.68
N ASN A 101 13.05 5.06 -12.90
CA ASN A 101 13.72 6.36 -13.14
C ASN A 101 14.86 6.63 -12.16
#